data_AF-A0A5B7V4W1-F1
#
_entry.id   AF-A0A5B7V4W1-F1
#
_cell.length_a   1.000
_cell.length_b   1.000
_cell.length_c   1.000
_cell.angle_alpha   90.00
_cell.angle_beta   90.00
_cell.angle_gamma   90.00
#
_symmetry.space_group_name_H-M   'P 1'
#
loop_
_entity.id
_entity.type
_entity.pdbx_description
1 polymer ?
#
loop_
_entity_poly.entity_id
_entity_poly.type
_entity_poly.pdbx_seq_one_letter_code
_entity_poly.pdbx_strand_id
1 'polypeptide(L)'
;MGTLVLSTPMRITHLRRFGLAAFLAFCLALLGLGQTARASGAAAADVTFSADQATVTPGSTVNLTMTFTNNQTTDIWFVYQTMQPTWATTQRPDLKYAFGACAGTGVTCSATGTNQLGFSYSVPVPPGQARTVTLPVQIAADSGCNGNIAFDSYVYYEYDEGRGKKDGIFTTPTTRVQCATPPGA
;
A
#
# COMPACT_ATOMS: atom_id res chain seq x y z
N MET A 1 41.61 79.47 36.21
CA MET A 1 42.30 78.92 35.02
C MET A 1 42.55 77.44 35.27
N GLY A 2 42.05 76.56 34.41
CA GLY A 2 42.14 75.10 34.58
C GLY A 2 41.09 74.38 33.73
N THR A 3 41.41 74.23 32.45
CA THR A 3 40.53 73.81 31.35
C THR A 3 40.13 72.32 31.46
N LEU A 4 38.84 72.04 31.29
CA LEU A 4 38.26 70.68 31.16
C LEU A 4 38.63 70.10 29.78
N VAL A 5 39.22 68.90 29.71
CA VAL A 5 39.42 68.17 28.45
C VAL A 5 38.39 67.05 28.34
N LEU A 6 37.60 67.14 27.27
CA LEU A 6 36.54 66.24 26.84
C LEU A 6 37.11 64.87 26.43
N SER A 7 36.60 63.76 26.98
CA SER A 7 36.88 62.41 26.46
C SER A 7 35.83 61.99 25.43
N THR A 8 36.28 61.66 24.23
CA THR A 8 35.48 61.15 23.11
C THR A 8 35.07 59.69 23.34
N PRO A 9 33.81 59.27 23.15
CA PRO A 9 33.44 57.85 23.23
C PRO A 9 33.92 57.07 22.00
N MET A 10 34.58 55.94 22.26
CA MET A 10 35.08 54.98 21.28
C MET A 10 33.92 54.26 20.58
N ARG A 11 33.91 54.31 19.25
CA ARG A 11 32.87 53.78 18.37
C ARG A 11 32.93 52.23 18.33
N ILE A 12 32.00 51.56 19.01
CA ILE A 12 31.85 50.09 19.05
C ILE A 12 31.24 49.60 17.72
N THR A 13 32.01 49.66 16.63
CA THR A 13 31.57 49.16 15.30
C THR A 13 32.23 47.84 14.90
N HIS A 14 33.30 47.42 15.58
CA HIS A 14 34.06 46.23 15.19
C HIS A 14 33.51 44.91 15.77
N LEU A 15 32.86 44.91 16.94
CA LEU A 15 32.28 43.66 17.50
C LEU A 15 31.07 43.13 16.71
N ARG A 16 30.36 44.00 15.98
CA ARG A 16 29.16 43.62 15.22
C ARG A 16 29.45 42.78 13.97
N ARG A 17 30.65 42.91 13.38
CA ARG A 17 31.02 42.20 12.15
C ARG A 17 31.47 40.76 12.38
N PHE A 18 32.09 40.47 13.53
CA PHE A 18 32.56 39.12 13.85
C PHE A 18 31.41 38.16 14.21
N GLY A 19 30.33 38.67 14.83
CA GLY A 19 29.16 37.85 15.16
C GLY A 19 28.44 37.28 13.94
N LEU A 20 28.36 38.05 12.85
CA LEU A 20 27.67 37.63 11.64
C LEU A 20 28.41 36.51 10.90
N ALA A 21 29.75 36.60 10.81
CA ALA A 21 30.57 35.58 10.18
C ALA A 21 30.56 34.26 10.96
N ALA A 22 30.63 34.34 12.30
CA ALA A 22 30.53 33.16 13.16
C ALA A 22 29.16 32.49 13.06
N PHE A 23 28.08 33.27 12.99
CA PHE A 23 26.73 32.74 12.82
C PHE A 23 26.55 32.07 11.46
N LEU A 24 27.08 32.66 10.38
CA LEU A 24 27.01 32.07 9.04
C LEU A 24 27.80 30.75 8.95
N ALA A 25 29.00 30.72 9.54
CA ALA A 25 29.82 29.50 9.60
C ALA A 25 29.15 28.40 10.43
N PHE A 26 28.48 28.75 11.53
CA PHE A 26 27.73 27.82 12.35
C PHE A 26 26.51 27.25 11.61
N CYS A 27 25.75 28.09 10.91
CA CYS A 27 24.63 27.64 10.07
C CYS A 27 25.10 26.72 8.93
N LEU A 28 26.23 27.04 8.28
CA LEU A 28 26.80 26.19 7.22
C LEU A 28 27.32 24.85 7.74
N ALA A 29 27.90 24.83 8.94
CA ALA A 29 28.32 23.58 9.60
C ALA A 29 27.11 22.69 9.95
N LEU A 30 26.01 23.28 10.43
CA LEU A 30 24.76 22.56 10.71
C LEU A 30 24.10 21.99 9.44
N LEU A 31 24.17 22.71 8.32
CA LEU A 31 23.63 22.26 7.04
C LEU A 31 24.52 21.19 6.37
N GLY A 32 25.84 21.22 6.61
CA GLY A 32 26.80 20.25 6.06
C GLY A 32 26.80 18.88 6.76
N LEU A 33 26.22 18.79 7.96
CA LEU A 33 26.02 17.54 8.71
C LEU A 33 24.68 16.85 8.37
N GLY A 34 23.89 17.42 7.45
CA GLY A 34 22.68 16.80 6.94
C GLY A 34 23.04 15.48 6.25
N GLN A 35 22.77 14.36 6.91
CA GLN A 35 22.85 13.05 6.29
C GLN A 35 22.05 13.07 4.99
N THR A 36 22.68 12.68 3.89
CA THR A 36 21.96 12.47 2.64
C THR A 36 20.90 11.41 2.92
N ALA A 37 19.63 11.82 2.87
CA ALA A 37 18.51 10.89 2.96
C ALA A 37 18.64 9.95 1.76
N ARG A 38 19.19 8.76 1.98
CA ARG A 38 19.12 7.68 1.00
C ARG A 38 17.65 7.30 0.95
N ALA A 39 17.05 7.44 -0.23
CA ALA A 39 15.76 6.81 -0.50
C ALA A 39 15.96 5.31 -0.23
N SER A 40 15.41 4.81 0.88
CA SER A 40 15.23 3.38 1.04
C SER A 40 14.39 2.94 -0.15
N GLY A 41 14.92 2.03 -0.97
CA GLY A 41 14.12 1.43 -2.03
C GLY A 41 12.78 0.98 -1.44
N ALA A 42 11.67 1.22 -2.14
CA ALA A 42 10.36 0.85 -1.66
C ALA A 42 10.40 -0.61 -1.20
N ALA A 43 10.08 -0.87 0.06
CA ALA A 43 10.02 -2.23 0.57
C ALA A 43 9.10 -3.06 -0.33
N ALA A 44 9.46 -4.32 -0.59
CA ALA A 44 8.59 -5.21 -1.35
C ALA A 44 7.20 -5.25 -0.70
N ALA A 45 6.16 -5.15 -1.53
CA ALA A 45 4.80 -5.26 -1.03
C ALA A 45 4.57 -6.66 -0.46
N ASP A 46 3.94 -6.74 0.71
CA ASP A 46 3.66 -8.04 1.35
C ASP A 46 2.56 -8.80 0.61
N VAL A 47 1.68 -8.07 -0.10
CA VAL A 47 0.66 -8.64 -0.99
C VAL A 47 0.74 -8.00 -2.36
N THR A 48 0.68 -8.84 -3.39
CA THR A 48 0.56 -8.42 -4.78
C THR A 48 -0.64 -9.08 -5.43
N PHE A 49 -1.23 -8.39 -6.41
CA PHE A 49 -2.38 -8.86 -7.17
C PHE A 49 -2.13 -8.77 -8.67
N SER A 50 -2.64 -9.74 -9.42
CA SER A 50 -2.82 -9.67 -10.86
C SER A 50 -4.21 -10.19 -11.23
N ALA A 51 -4.67 -9.85 -12.44
CA ALA A 51 -5.88 -10.40 -13.03
C ALA A 51 -5.49 -11.06 -14.35
N ASP A 52 -6.06 -12.22 -14.65
CA ASP A 52 -5.87 -12.88 -15.94
C ASP A 52 -6.46 -12.05 -17.10
N GLN A 53 -7.47 -11.22 -16.81
CA GLN A 53 -8.14 -10.36 -17.77
C GLN A 53 -8.43 -8.98 -17.18
N ALA A 54 -8.06 -7.93 -17.92
CA ALA A 54 -8.39 -6.54 -17.57
C ALA A 54 -9.81 -6.14 -18.02
N THR A 55 -10.44 -6.93 -18.87
CA THR A 55 -11.75 -6.65 -19.46
C THR A 55 -12.54 -7.94 -19.65
N VAL A 56 -13.82 -7.92 -19.29
CA VAL A 56 -14.72 -9.07 -19.36
C VAL A 56 -16.15 -8.66 -19.73
N THR A 57 -17.02 -9.60 -20.06
CA THR A 57 -18.46 -9.38 -20.30
C THR A 57 -19.33 -9.98 -19.19
N PRO A 58 -20.61 -9.58 -19.03
CA PRO A 58 -21.53 -10.27 -18.13
C PRO A 58 -21.59 -11.78 -18.40
N GLY A 59 -21.61 -12.60 -17.34
CA GLY A 59 -21.60 -14.06 -17.40
C GLY A 59 -20.22 -14.71 -17.46
N SER A 60 -19.15 -13.91 -17.48
CA SER A 60 -17.77 -14.39 -17.49
C SER A 60 -17.20 -14.58 -16.07
N THR A 61 -15.96 -15.04 -15.99
CA THR A 61 -15.17 -15.10 -14.77
C THR A 61 -13.81 -14.46 -15.02
N VAL A 62 -13.37 -13.61 -14.09
CA VAL A 62 -11.99 -13.12 -14.01
C VAL A 62 -11.28 -13.84 -12.86
N ASN A 63 -10.06 -14.30 -13.08
CA ASN A 63 -9.25 -14.91 -12.03
C ASN A 63 -8.26 -13.88 -11.51
N LEU A 64 -8.42 -13.52 -10.24
CA LEU A 64 -7.44 -12.72 -9.52
C LEU A 64 -6.38 -13.65 -8.94
N THR A 65 -5.11 -13.42 -9.26
CA THR A 65 -4.00 -14.07 -8.58
C THR A 65 -3.50 -13.15 -7.50
N MET A 66 -3.44 -13.65 -6.27
CA MET A 66 -2.92 -12.95 -5.12
C MET A 66 -1.69 -13.69 -4.59
N THR A 67 -0.64 -12.96 -4.24
CA THR A 67 0.54 -13.53 -3.58
C THR A 67 0.83 -12.78 -2.30
N PHE A 68 0.74 -13.49 -1.16
CA PHE A 68 1.22 -13.02 0.13
C PHE A 68 2.63 -13.57 0.39
N THR A 69 3.60 -12.69 0.64
CA THR A 69 5.01 -13.05 0.84
C THR A 69 5.45 -12.69 2.25
N ASN A 70 6.07 -13.64 2.96
CA ASN A 70 6.75 -13.32 4.22
C ASN A 70 8.08 -12.63 3.94
N ASN A 71 8.07 -11.29 3.96
CA ASN A 71 9.27 -10.46 3.83
C ASN A 71 10.02 -10.23 5.16
N GLN A 72 9.58 -10.88 6.25
CA GLN A 72 10.21 -10.79 7.56
C GLN A 72 11.38 -11.78 7.68
N THR A 73 12.22 -11.58 8.70
CA THR A 73 13.33 -12.48 9.03
C THR A 73 12.91 -13.66 9.91
N THR A 74 11.65 -13.72 10.35
CA THR A 74 11.08 -14.76 11.20
C THR A 74 9.77 -15.30 10.61
N ASP A 75 9.33 -16.44 11.11
CA ASP A 75 8.07 -17.07 10.70
C ASP A 75 6.87 -16.16 11.01
N ILE A 76 5.93 -16.11 10.07
CA ILE A 76 4.58 -15.57 10.29
C ILE A 76 3.71 -16.69 10.82
N TRP A 77 3.11 -16.49 12.00
CA TRP A 77 2.36 -17.52 12.73
C TRP A 77 0.87 -17.16 12.88
N PHE A 78 0.46 -15.97 12.43
CA PHE A 78 -0.94 -15.59 12.28
C PHE A 78 -1.12 -14.68 11.06
N VAL A 79 -2.18 -14.91 10.29
CA VAL A 79 -2.59 -14.06 9.17
C VAL A 79 -4.10 -13.90 9.19
N TYR A 80 -4.56 -12.66 9.18
CA TYR A 80 -5.95 -12.30 8.95
C TYR A 80 -6.04 -11.47 7.68
N GLN A 81 -6.86 -11.91 6.73
CA GLN A 81 -7.06 -11.18 5.49
C GLN A 81 -8.52 -11.23 5.04
N THR A 82 -8.99 -10.08 4.58
CA THR A 82 -10.32 -9.91 4.02
C THR A 82 -10.24 -9.15 2.71
N MET A 83 -11.19 -9.40 1.82
CA MET A 83 -11.35 -8.64 0.59
C MET A 83 -12.79 -8.18 0.41
N GLN A 84 -12.96 -6.94 -0.03
CA GLN A 84 -14.23 -6.27 -0.20
C GLN A 84 -14.18 -5.32 -1.40
N PRO A 85 -15.32 -4.91 -1.99
CA PRO A 85 -15.32 -3.90 -3.04
C PRO A 85 -14.68 -2.59 -2.60
N THR A 86 -13.99 -1.94 -3.55
CA THR A 86 -13.65 -0.51 -3.40
C THR A 86 -14.93 0.33 -3.35
N TRP A 87 -14.82 1.55 -2.81
CA TRP A 87 -15.92 2.51 -2.84
C TRP A 87 -16.47 2.75 -4.26
N ALA A 88 -15.60 2.88 -5.25
CA ALA A 88 -16.03 3.10 -6.63
C ALA A 88 -16.88 1.93 -7.18
N THR A 89 -16.53 0.69 -6.82
CA THR A 89 -17.32 -0.50 -7.14
C THR A 89 -18.69 -0.45 -6.45
N THR A 90 -18.77 -0.04 -5.18
CA THR A 90 -20.05 0.03 -4.46
C THR A 90 -21.01 1.08 -5.01
N GLN A 91 -20.51 2.10 -5.70
CA GLN A 91 -21.34 3.11 -6.39
C GLN A 91 -21.98 2.58 -7.69
N ARG A 92 -21.69 1.34 -8.09
CA ARG A 92 -22.23 0.70 -9.29
C ARG A 92 -23.09 -0.52 -8.90
N PRO A 93 -24.30 -0.30 -8.32
CA PRO A 93 -25.17 -1.40 -7.89
C PRO A 93 -25.69 -2.25 -9.06
N ASP A 94 -25.55 -1.76 -10.29
CA ASP A 94 -25.83 -2.52 -11.51
C ASP A 94 -24.77 -3.60 -11.78
N LEU A 95 -23.53 -3.43 -11.31
CA LEU A 95 -22.46 -4.43 -11.48
C LEU A 95 -22.60 -5.54 -10.45
N LYS A 96 -22.93 -6.74 -10.93
CA LYS A 96 -23.19 -7.91 -10.08
C LYS A 96 -22.06 -8.91 -10.22
N TYR A 97 -21.50 -9.32 -9.08
CA TYR A 97 -20.42 -10.29 -9.03
C TYR A 97 -20.47 -11.09 -7.74
N ALA A 98 -19.78 -12.22 -7.74
CA ALA A 98 -19.58 -13.05 -6.56
C ALA A 98 -18.16 -13.63 -6.56
N PHE A 99 -17.64 -13.92 -5.37
CA PHE A 99 -16.38 -14.64 -5.22
C PHE A 99 -16.60 -16.15 -5.23
N GLY A 100 -15.81 -16.89 -6.01
CA GLY A 100 -15.80 -18.35 -5.93
C GLY A 100 -14.86 -18.88 -4.86
N ALA A 101 -14.77 -20.20 -4.76
CA ALA A 101 -13.76 -20.85 -3.94
C ALA A 101 -12.36 -20.56 -4.49
N CYS A 102 -11.43 -20.18 -3.61
CA CYS A 102 -10.06 -19.96 -4.02
C CYS A 102 -9.26 -21.26 -4.07
N ALA A 103 -8.25 -21.29 -4.94
CA ALA A 103 -7.32 -22.39 -5.09
C ALA A 103 -5.90 -21.89 -4.77
N GLY A 104 -5.23 -22.52 -3.81
CA GLY A 104 -3.87 -22.17 -3.42
C GLY A 104 -3.35 -23.08 -2.31
N THR A 105 -2.04 -23.30 -2.28
CA THR A 105 -1.43 -24.18 -1.28
C THR A 105 -1.51 -23.55 0.10
N GLY A 106 -2.22 -24.21 1.02
CA GLY A 106 -2.35 -23.76 2.39
C GLY A 106 -3.18 -22.48 2.52
N VAL A 107 -4.12 -22.23 1.61
CA VAL A 107 -5.10 -21.14 1.75
C VAL A 107 -6.49 -21.67 1.46
N THR A 108 -7.43 -21.34 2.33
CA THR A 108 -8.86 -21.57 2.11
C THR A 108 -9.60 -20.24 2.16
N CYS A 109 -10.75 -20.18 1.48
CA CYS A 109 -11.60 -19.00 1.47
C CYS A 109 -12.95 -19.29 2.12
N SER A 110 -13.44 -18.30 2.85
CA SER A 110 -14.73 -18.30 3.54
C SER A 110 -15.66 -17.26 2.92
N ALA A 111 -16.98 -17.43 3.07
CA ALA A 111 -18.01 -16.56 2.48
C ALA A 111 -17.99 -16.50 0.93
N THR A 112 -17.70 -17.65 0.29
CA THR A 112 -17.87 -17.82 -1.17
C THR A 112 -19.33 -17.58 -1.59
N GLY A 113 -19.53 -17.08 -2.80
CA GLY A 113 -20.82 -16.66 -3.33
C GLY A 113 -21.26 -15.25 -2.92
N THR A 114 -20.45 -14.55 -2.11
CA THR A 114 -20.75 -13.18 -1.67
C THR A 114 -19.80 -12.16 -2.29
N ASN A 115 -19.95 -10.89 -1.94
CA ASN A 115 -19.07 -9.78 -2.35
C ASN A 115 -18.04 -9.40 -1.27
N GLN A 116 -17.92 -10.17 -0.19
CA GLN A 116 -16.89 -10.04 0.83
C GLN A 116 -16.27 -11.41 1.11
N LEU A 117 -14.95 -11.49 1.17
CA LEU A 117 -14.25 -12.78 1.32
C LEU A 117 -13.27 -12.73 2.48
N GLY A 118 -13.21 -13.79 3.27
CA GLY A 118 -12.15 -14.01 4.26
C GLY A 118 -11.19 -15.10 3.79
N PHE A 119 -9.89 -14.91 4.00
CA PHE A 119 -8.85 -15.89 3.70
C PHE A 119 -8.31 -16.50 4.98
N SER A 120 -8.08 -17.81 4.97
CA SER A 120 -7.45 -18.54 6.08
C SER A 120 -6.19 -19.21 5.58
N TYR A 121 -5.06 -18.86 6.21
CA TYR A 121 -3.74 -19.34 5.81
C TYR A 121 -3.25 -20.45 6.73
N SER A 122 -2.64 -21.47 6.14
CA SER A 122 -1.82 -22.44 6.85
C SER A 122 -0.52 -21.76 7.29
N VAL A 123 -0.41 -21.61 8.60
CA VAL A 123 0.75 -21.07 9.31
C VAL A 123 1.51 -22.21 10.00
N PRO A 124 2.84 -22.08 10.23
CA PRO A 124 3.67 -20.91 9.92
C PRO A 124 3.93 -20.70 8.41
N VAL A 125 4.21 -19.45 8.02
CA VAL A 125 4.77 -19.09 6.72
C VAL A 125 6.24 -18.69 6.95
N PRO A 126 7.23 -19.51 6.54
CA PRO A 126 8.64 -19.20 6.80
C PRO A 126 9.16 -17.95 6.05
N PRO A 127 10.27 -17.33 6.49
CA PRO A 127 10.93 -16.24 5.79
C PRO A 127 11.16 -16.53 4.31
N GLY A 128 10.81 -15.56 3.45
CA GLY A 128 10.96 -15.65 2.00
C GLY A 128 9.98 -16.59 1.30
N GLN A 129 9.12 -17.31 2.03
CA GLN A 129 8.06 -18.13 1.43
C GLN A 129 6.84 -17.29 1.08
N ALA A 130 6.12 -17.74 0.05
CA ALA A 130 4.92 -17.10 -0.44
C ALA A 130 3.74 -18.07 -0.45
N ARG A 131 2.54 -17.50 -0.30
CA ARG A 131 1.25 -18.17 -0.48
C ARG A 131 0.56 -17.49 -1.66
N THR A 132 0.52 -18.20 -2.79
CA THR A 132 -0.16 -17.74 -4.00
C THR A 132 -1.51 -18.41 -4.12
N VAL A 133 -2.53 -17.61 -4.43
CA VAL A 133 -3.92 -18.00 -4.47
C VAL A 133 -4.54 -17.48 -5.76
N THR A 134 -5.26 -18.34 -6.47
CA THR A 134 -6.16 -17.94 -7.54
C THR A 134 -7.57 -17.84 -6.99
N LEU A 135 -8.17 -16.68 -7.14
CA LEU A 135 -9.52 -16.38 -6.73
C LEU A 135 -10.39 -16.04 -7.96
N PRO A 136 -11.37 -16.89 -8.30
CA PRO A 136 -12.29 -16.57 -9.37
C PRO A 136 -13.35 -15.57 -8.87
N VAL A 137 -13.57 -14.52 -9.65
CA VAL A 137 -14.67 -13.56 -9.48
C VAL A 137 -15.64 -13.75 -10.63
N GLN A 138 -16.84 -14.26 -10.32
CA GLN A 138 -17.87 -14.47 -11.33
C GLN A 138 -18.63 -13.16 -11.55
N ILE A 139 -18.70 -12.70 -12.79
CA ILE A 139 -19.58 -11.59 -13.17
C ILE A 139 -20.94 -12.19 -13.53
N ALA A 140 -22.00 -11.77 -12.87
CA ALA A 140 -23.33 -12.33 -13.12
C ALA A 140 -23.75 -12.08 -14.58
N ALA A 141 -24.52 -13.00 -15.16
CA ALA A 141 -25.01 -12.88 -16.53
C ALA A 141 -25.93 -11.67 -16.73
N ASP A 142 -26.62 -11.25 -15.67
CA ASP A 142 -27.50 -10.09 -15.62
C ASP A 142 -26.83 -8.83 -15.01
N SER A 143 -25.49 -8.85 -14.88
CA SER A 143 -24.72 -7.67 -14.49
C SER A 143 -24.87 -6.56 -15.54
N GLY A 144 -24.91 -5.31 -15.08
CA GLY A 144 -24.67 -4.14 -15.90
C GLY A 144 -23.28 -4.19 -16.56
N CYS A 145 -23.08 -3.29 -17.51
CA CYS A 145 -21.82 -3.17 -18.26
C CYS A 145 -21.36 -1.70 -18.34
N ASN A 146 -20.23 -1.47 -19.01
CA ASN A 146 -19.52 -0.18 -19.01
C ASN A 146 -19.20 0.32 -17.61
N GLY A 147 -18.72 -0.59 -16.76
CA GLY A 147 -18.34 -0.29 -15.39
C GLY A 147 -17.06 -1.00 -14.99
N ASN A 148 -16.48 -0.57 -13.88
CA ASN A 148 -15.21 -1.07 -13.37
C ASN A 148 -15.46 -1.75 -12.03
N ILE A 149 -14.88 -2.94 -11.86
CA ILE A 149 -14.88 -3.70 -10.62
C ILE A 149 -13.44 -3.77 -10.12
N ALA A 150 -13.24 -3.36 -8.88
CA ALA A 150 -11.99 -3.52 -8.14
C ALA A 150 -12.28 -3.77 -6.67
N PHE A 151 -11.32 -4.38 -5.99
CA PHE A 151 -11.42 -4.76 -4.59
C PHE A 151 -10.26 -4.21 -3.79
N ASP A 152 -10.52 -3.94 -2.52
CA ASP A 152 -9.51 -3.69 -1.52
C ASP A 152 -9.36 -4.93 -0.64
N SER A 153 -8.11 -5.31 -0.41
CA SER A 153 -7.74 -6.39 0.49
C SER A 153 -7.01 -5.83 1.70
N TYR A 154 -7.60 -5.99 2.88
CA TYR A 154 -6.91 -5.71 4.14
C TYR A 154 -6.18 -6.96 4.61
N VAL A 155 -4.91 -6.82 4.97
CA VAL A 155 -4.08 -7.90 5.53
C VAL A 155 -3.50 -7.42 6.85
N TYR A 156 -3.58 -8.28 7.86
CA TYR A 156 -2.89 -8.17 9.13
C TYR A 156 -2.14 -9.49 9.38
N TYR A 157 -0.91 -9.42 9.86
CA TYR A 157 -0.17 -10.62 10.24
C TYR A 157 0.77 -10.38 11.42
N GLU A 158 1.07 -11.46 12.13
CA GLU A 158 1.98 -11.48 13.27
C GLU A 158 3.18 -12.38 12.98
N TYR A 159 4.36 -11.93 13.41
CA TYR A 159 5.64 -12.60 13.22
C TYR A 159 6.48 -12.53 14.50
N ASP A 160 7.61 -13.21 14.54
CA ASP A 160 8.50 -13.25 15.70
C ASP A 160 7.77 -13.63 17.00
N GLU A 161 7.01 -14.72 16.96
CA GLU A 161 6.20 -15.24 18.08
C GLU A 161 5.19 -14.20 18.65
N GLY A 162 4.87 -13.17 17.86
CA GLY A 162 3.85 -12.17 18.16
C GLY A 162 4.35 -10.87 18.71
N ARG A 163 5.67 -10.74 18.79
CA ARG A 163 6.32 -9.47 19.13
C ARG A 163 6.25 -8.49 17.96
N GLY A 164 6.19 -8.99 16.73
CA GLY A 164 6.05 -8.21 15.50
C GLY A 164 4.66 -8.33 14.89
N LYS A 165 4.15 -7.21 14.37
CA LYS A 165 2.92 -7.19 13.57
C LYS A 165 3.02 -6.16 12.45
N LYS A 166 2.34 -6.43 11.33
CA LYS A 166 2.20 -5.50 10.22
C LYS A 166 0.84 -5.66 9.57
N ASP A 167 0.33 -4.57 9.03
CA ASP A 167 -0.90 -4.55 8.28
C ASP A 167 -0.85 -3.59 7.09
N GLY A 168 -1.84 -3.71 6.21
CA GLY A 168 -1.96 -2.86 5.03
C GLY A 168 -3.22 -3.13 4.23
N ILE A 169 -3.56 -2.17 3.38
CA ILE A 169 -4.62 -2.28 2.37
C ILE A 169 -3.96 -2.34 1.00
N PHE A 170 -4.37 -3.32 0.20
CA PHE A 170 -3.84 -3.59 -1.12
C PHE A 170 -4.99 -3.69 -2.11
N THR A 171 -4.97 -2.87 -3.16
CA THR A 171 -6.05 -2.83 -4.16
C THR A 171 -5.73 -3.76 -5.32
N THR A 172 -6.74 -4.47 -5.82
CA THR A 172 -6.61 -5.33 -7.00
C THR A 172 -6.47 -4.50 -8.28
N PRO A 173 -5.97 -5.08 -9.38
CA PRO A 173 -6.22 -4.51 -10.70
C PRO A 173 -7.71 -4.28 -10.93
N THR A 174 -8.04 -3.24 -11.69
CA THR A 174 -9.41 -2.96 -12.09
C THR A 174 -9.80 -3.83 -13.28
N THR A 175 -10.95 -4.51 -13.17
CA THR A 175 -11.56 -5.25 -14.27
C THR A 175 -12.70 -4.42 -14.87
N ARG A 176 -12.62 -4.13 -16.18
CA ARG A 176 -13.68 -3.47 -16.93
C ARG A 176 -14.74 -4.48 -17.36
N VAL A 177 -15.99 -4.29 -16.96
CA VAL A 177 -17.13 -5.03 -17.54
C VAL A 177 -17.60 -4.29 -18.79
N GLN A 178 -17.34 -4.86 -19.97
CA GLN A 178 -17.83 -4.38 -21.26
C GLN A 178 -19.16 -5.04 -21.61
N CYS A 179 -19.97 -4.33 -22.39
CA CYS A 179 -21.21 -4.91 -22.89
C CYS A 179 -20.86 -6.00 -23.92
N ALA A 180 -21.65 -7.06 -23.97
CA ALA A 180 -21.52 -8.03 -25.04
C ALA A 180 -21.76 -7.33 -26.39
N THR A 181 -20.86 -7.52 -27.35
CA THR A 181 -21.13 -7.16 -28.72
C THR A 181 -22.26 -8.06 -29.24
N PRO A 182 -23.34 -7.53 -29.80
CA PRO A 182 -24.37 -8.35 -30.43
C PRO A 182 -23.74 -9.24 -31.50
N PRO A 183 -24.17 -10.51 -31.67
CA PRO A 183 -23.70 -11.34 -32.76
C PRO A 183 -24.01 -10.64 -34.10
N GLY A 184 -22.97 -10.25 -34.85
CA GLY A 184 -23.11 -9.66 -36.19
C GLY A 184 -22.92 -8.14 -36.32
N ALA A 185 -22.32 -7.47 -35.32
CA ALA A 185 -21.80 -6.11 -35.47
C ALA A 185 -20.34 -6.10 -35.96
#